data_AF-W5TUC9-F1
#
_entry.id   AF-W5TUC9-F1
#
_cell.length_a   1.000
_cell.length_b   1.000
_cell.length_c   1.000
_cell.angle_alpha   90.00
_cell.angle_beta   90.00
_cell.angle_gamma   90.00
#
_symmetry.space_group_name_H-M   'P 1'
#
loop_
_entity.id
_entity.type
_entity.pdbx_description
1 polymer ?
#
loop_
_entity_poly.entity_id
_entity_poly.type
_entity_poly.pdbx_seq_one_letter_code
_entity_poly.pdbx_strand_id
1 'polypeptide(L)'
;MSEIEPSEVIQAVESYVGRELRDAAQYSNREPFDQSGIWSLHQLARDIYARGVDDGTRQEAERQRHQQNRDRQAAKDARDV
;
A
#
# COMPACT_ATOMS: atom_id res chain seq x y z
N MET A 1 -17.26 -11.81 -5.87
CA MET A 1 -16.48 -10.57 -5.71
C MET A 1 -15.05 -10.94 -6.09
N SER A 2 -14.50 -10.37 -7.17
CA SER A 2 -13.07 -10.53 -7.43
C SER A 2 -12.36 -9.80 -6.31
N GLU A 3 -11.56 -10.51 -5.53
CA GLU A 3 -10.63 -9.90 -4.59
C GLU A 3 -9.66 -9.08 -5.45
N ILE A 4 -9.81 -7.76 -5.45
CA ILE A 4 -8.90 -6.85 -6.15
C ILE A 4 -7.68 -6.74 -5.24
N GLU A 5 -6.74 -7.66 -5.42
CA GLU A 5 -5.42 -7.51 -4.83
C GLU A 5 -4.82 -6.17 -5.31
N PRO A 6 -4.30 -5.31 -4.42
CA PRO A 6 -3.72 -4.04 -4.84
C PRO A 6 -2.53 -4.31 -5.75
N SER A 7 -2.61 -3.87 -7.01
CA SER A 7 -1.57 -4.12 -8.03
C SER A 7 -0.17 -3.70 -7.59
N GLU A 8 -0.09 -2.63 -6.79
CA GLU A 8 1.17 -2.14 -6.21
C GLU A 8 1.78 -3.12 -5.21
N VAL A 9 0.95 -3.80 -4.42
CA VAL A 9 1.40 -4.83 -3.47
C VAL A 9 1.90 -6.05 -4.23
N ILE A 10 1.18 -6.48 -5.27
CA ILE A 10 1.62 -7.56 -6.16
C ILE A 10 2.99 -7.22 -6.75
N GLN A 11 3.13 -6.04 -7.35
CA GLN A 11 4.40 -5.62 -7.95
C GLN A 11 5.56 -5.56 -6.94
N ALA A 12 5.29 -5.13 -5.71
CA ALA A 12 6.30 -5.10 -4.65
C ALA A 12 6.76 -6.51 -4.28
N VAL A 13 5.82 -7.46 -4.16
CA VAL A 13 6.10 -8.88 -3.88
C VAL A 13 6.86 -9.53 -5.03
N GLU A 14 6.40 -9.35 -6.27
CA GLU A 14 7.06 -9.90 -7.46
C GLU A 14 8.49 -9.36 -7.61
N SER A 15 8.69 -8.05 -7.36
CA SER A 15 10.01 -7.43 -7.39
C SER A 15 10.95 -8.00 -6.33
N TYR A 16 10.44 -8.27 -5.12
CA TYR A 16 11.20 -8.92 -4.06
C TYR A 16 11.61 -10.35 -4.46
N VAL A 17 10.65 -11.16 -4.91
CA VAL A 17 10.91 -12.55 -5.33
C VAL A 17 11.94 -12.58 -6.47
N GLY A 18 11.79 -11.68 -7.45
CA GLY A 18 12.73 -11.57 -8.58
C GLY A 18 14.15 -11.19 -8.14
N ARG A 19 14.30 -10.39 -7.08
CA ARG A 19 15.62 -10.08 -6.49
C ARG A 19 16.21 -11.28 -5.77
N GLU A 20 15.45 -11.92 -4.89
CA GLU A 20 15.92 -13.08 -4.11
C GLU A 20 16.40 -14.21 -5.03
N LEU A 21 15.62 -14.53 -6.06
CA LEU A 21 15.98 -15.58 -7.03
C LEU A 21 17.23 -15.20 -7.84
N ARG A 22 17.36 -13.93 -8.22
CA ARG A 22 18.55 -13.44 -8.94
C ARG A 22 19.79 -13.52 -8.05
N ASP A 23 19.69 -13.08 -6.81
CA ASP A 23 20.80 -13.05 -5.87
C ASP A 23 21.24 -14.48 -5.51
N ALA A 24 20.31 -15.40 -5.30
CA ALA A 24 20.61 -16.82 -5.11
C ALA A 24 21.27 -17.47 -6.34
N ALA A 25 20.88 -17.06 -7.56
CA ALA A 25 21.51 -17.55 -8.78
C ALA A 25 22.91 -16.94 -9.02
N GLN A 26 23.13 -15.71 -8.57
CA GLN A 26 24.36 -14.95 -8.83
C GLN A 26 25.48 -15.23 -7.82
N TYR A 27 25.13 -15.45 -6.56
CA TYR A 27 26.09 -15.60 -5.48
C TYR A 27 26.03 -16.99 -4.87
N SER A 28 27.15 -17.71 -4.89
CA SER A 28 27.25 -19.08 -4.38
C SER A 28 27.05 -19.21 -2.86
N ASN A 29 27.04 -18.08 -2.15
CA ASN A 29 26.84 -18.00 -0.70
C ASN A 29 25.47 -17.40 -0.33
N ARG A 30 24.55 -17.30 -1.28
CA ARG A 30 23.18 -16.86 -1.04
C ARG A 30 22.19 -17.96 -1.31
N GLU A 31 21.19 -18.03 -0.45
CA GLU A 31 20.02 -18.89 -0.61
C GLU A 31 18.76 -18.04 -0.33
N PRO A 32 17.62 -18.36 -0.96
CA PRO A 32 16.36 -17.72 -0.60
C PRO A 32 16.09 -17.85 0.90
N PHE A 33 15.73 -16.74 1.55
CA PHE A 33 15.52 -16.66 3.00
C PHE A 33 16.76 -16.88 3.87
N ASP A 34 17.97 -16.61 3.36
CA ASP A 34 19.12 -16.39 4.22
C ASP A 34 18.91 -15.17 5.15
N GLN A 35 19.86 -14.88 6.06
CA GLN A 35 19.73 -13.74 6.98
C GLN A 35 19.47 -12.41 6.24
N SER A 36 20.06 -12.22 5.06
CA SER A 36 19.82 -11.02 4.26
C SER A 36 18.44 -11.04 3.60
N GLY A 37 18.00 -12.19 3.08
CA GLY A 37 16.67 -12.42 2.53
C GLY A 37 15.55 -12.17 3.55
N ILE A 38 15.72 -12.66 4.78
CA ILE A 38 14.78 -12.42 5.90
C ILE A 38 14.70 -10.93 6.23
N TRP A 39 15.83 -10.24 6.25
CA TRP A 39 15.84 -8.81 6.52
C TRP A 39 15.11 -8.02 5.41
N SER A 40 15.35 -8.35 4.14
CA SER A 40 14.61 -7.73 3.02
C SER A 40 13.12 -8.07 3.04
N LEU A 41 12.72 -9.25 3.51
CA LEU A 41 11.31 -9.60 3.70
C LEU A 41 10.66 -8.70 4.75
N HIS A 42 11.33 -8.42 5.86
CA HIS A 42 10.84 -7.49 6.87
C HIS A 42 10.71 -6.06 6.33
N GLN A 43 11.63 -5.62 5.47
CA GLN A 43 11.50 -4.32 4.79
C GLN A 43 10.28 -4.30 3.87
N LEU A 44 10.07 -5.34 3.06
CA LEU A 44 8.90 -5.44 2.19
C LEU A 44 7.60 -5.36 3.00
N ALA A 45 7.50 -6.11 4.10
CA ALA A 45 6.32 -6.10 4.97
C ALA A 45 6.06 -4.71 5.56
N ARG A 46 7.12 -4.02 6.01
CA ARG A 46 7.04 -2.63 6.49
C ARG A 46 6.50 -1.69 5.40
N ASP A 47 7.01 -1.81 4.18
CA ASP A 47 6.64 -0.91 3.09
C ASP A 47 5.19 -1.12 2.65
N ILE A 48 4.73 -2.38 2.57
CA ILE A 48 3.33 -2.71 2.29
C ILE A 48 2.41 -2.13 3.37
N TYR A 49 2.78 -2.31 4.65
CA TYR A 49 2.00 -1.78 5.76
C TYR A 49 1.91 -0.24 5.71
N ALA A 50 3.05 0.43 5.48
CA ALA A 50 3.10 1.89 5.38
C ALA A 50 2.21 2.43 4.26
N ARG A 51 2.20 1.77 3.09
CA ARG A 51 1.30 2.11 1.97
C ARG A 51 -0.17 1.98 2.35
N GLY A 52 -0.54 0.85 2.97
CA GLY A 52 -1.92 0.65 3.40
C GLY A 52 -2.40 1.70 4.39
N VAL A 53 -1.53 2.16 5.29
CA VAL A 53 -1.83 3.26 6.22
C VAL A 53 -2.02 4.59 5.50
N ASP A 54 -1.14 4.92 4.55
CA ASP A 54 -1.25 6.16 3.77
C ASP A 54 -2.54 6.19 2.93
N ASP A 55 -2.83 5.10 2.21
CA ASP A 55 -4.06 4.95 1.42
C ASP A 55 -5.32 5.07 2.29
N GLY A 56 -5.34 4.41 3.45
CA GLY A 56 -6.44 4.52 4.41
C GLY A 56 -6.62 5.95 4.91
N THR A 57 -5.52 6.64 5.20
CA THR A 57 -5.53 8.04 5.67
C THR A 57 -6.09 8.98 4.60
N ARG A 58 -5.71 8.77 3.33
CA ARG A 58 -6.21 9.56 2.19
C ARG A 58 -7.70 9.35 1.97
N GLN A 59 -8.16 8.09 1.99
CA GLN A 59 -9.59 7.79 1.84
C GLN A 59 -10.42 8.43 2.96
N GLU A 60 -9.93 8.39 4.20
CA GLU A 60 -10.62 9.03 5.32
C GLU A 60 -10.69 10.55 5.15
N ALA A 61 -9.59 11.19 4.72
CA ALA A 61 -9.58 12.62 4.43
C ALA A 61 -10.56 13.00 3.30
N GLU A 62 -10.67 12.18 2.25
CA GLU A 62 -11.64 12.39 1.18
C GLU A 62 -13.08 12.29 1.68
N ARG A 63 -13.40 11.27 2.50
CA ARG A 63 -14.73 11.13 3.11
C ARG A 63 -15.11 12.36 3.92
N GLN A 64 -14.19 12.88 4.73
CA GLN A 64 -14.41 14.09 5.52
C GLN A 64 -14.63 15.32 4.65
N ARG A 65 -13.85 15.49 3.57
CA ARG A 65 -14.04 16.59 2.61
C ARG A 65 -15.40 16.52 1.94
N HIS A 66 -15.84 15.33 1.53
CA HIS A 66 -17.17 15.15 0.95
C HIS A 66 -18.27 15.50 1.95
N GLN A 67 -18.13 15.09 3.22
CA GLN A 67 -19.10 15.46 4.24
C GLN A 67 -19.18 16.97 4.44
N GLN A 68 -18.05 17.64 4.62
CA GLN A 68 -18.01 19.10 4.80
C GLN A 68 -18.61 19.85 3.61
N ASN A 69 -18.39 19.37 2.38
CA ASN A 69 -18.98 19.97 1.19
C ASN A 69 -20.51 19.81 1.18
N ARG A 70 -21.03 18.65 1.60
CA ARG A 70 -22.48 18.44 1.74
C ARG A 70 -23.08 19.36 2.80
N ASP A 71 -22.44 19.48 3.95
CA ASP A 71 -22.91 20.34 5.05
C ASP A 71 -22.93 21.82 4.61
N ARG A 72 -21.88 22.26 3.90
CA ARG A 72 -21.82 23.62 3.34
C ARG A 72 -22.89 23.86 2.29
N GLN A 73 -23.18 22.89 1.43
CA GLN A 73 -24.22 23.02 0.41
C GLN A 73 -25.60 23.11 1.07
N ALA A 74 -25.91 22.22 2.02
CA ALA A 74 -27.16 22.25 2.78
C ALA A 74 -27.36 23.59 3.53
N ALA A 75 -26.28 24.15 4.09
CA ALA A 75 -26.33 25.45 4.76
C ALA A 75 -26.56 26.63 3.79
N LYS A 76 -26.14 26.54 2.53
CA LYS A 76 -26.45 27.54 1.50
C LYS A 76 -27.90 27.42 1.08
N ASP A 77 -28.34 26.21 0.76
CA ASP A 77 -29.72 25.95 0.33
C ASP A 77 -30.74 26.39 1.40
N ALA A 78 -30.42 26.22 2.68
CA ALA A 78 -31.25 26.68 3.79
C ALA A 78 -31.25 28.21 4.01
N ARG A 79 -30.30 28.96 3.44
CA ARG A 79 -30.24 30.43 3.51
C ARG A 79 -30.92 31.12 2.33
N ASP A 80 -31.07 30.41 1.22
CA ASP A 80 -31.68 30.89 -0.01
C ASP A 80 -33.21 30.59 -0.07
N VAL A 81 -33.78 30.08 1.03
CA VAL A 81 -35.23 29.84 1.29
C VAL A 81 -35.72 30.80 2.37
#